data_AF-A0A2M9PYF3-F1
#
_entry.id   AF-A0A2M9PYF3-F1
#
_cell.length_a   1.000
_cell.length_b   1.000
_cell.length_c   1.000
_cell.angle_alpha   90.00
_cell.angle_beta   90.00
_cell.angle_gamma   90.00
#
_symmetry.space_group_name_H-M   'P 1'
#
loop_
_entity.id
_entity.type
_entity.pdbx_description
1 polymer ?
#
loop_
_entity_poly.entity_id
_entity_poly.type
_entity_poly.pdbx_seq_one_letter_code
_entity_poly.pdbx_strand_id
1 'polypeptide(L)'
;MQLPEMTWFWIDTYSSEQLNEFQQEAKENDWSSTFISEKDALGFSINTPYISIHDLDGEYEQFLDLLQMSISPDHQNAFNKMKDIKLEDVEILGVVVYGTKDELKEILENPIIKATSLGGVIENY
;
A
#
# COMPACT_ATOMS: atom_id res chain seq x y z
N MET A 1 12.28 -6.96 10.38
CA MET A 1 10.92 -7.18 10.90
C MET A 1 10.31 -8.24 10.01
N GLN A 2 9.78 -9.33 10.58
CA GLN A 2 9.05 -10.32 9.80
C GLN A 2 7.60 -9.85 9.73
N LEU A 3 7.05 -9.68 8.53
CA LEU A 3 5.63 -9.36 8.36
C LEU A 3 4.82 -10.66 8.26
N PRO A 4 3.58 -10.67 8.75
CA PRO A 4 2.73 -11.86 8.71
C PRO A 4 2.37 -12.24 7.26
N GLU A 5 1.87 -13.46 7.08
CA GLU A 5 1.28 -13.91 5.81
C GLU A 5 0.08 -13.04 5.44
N MET A 6 -0.27 -12.98 4.15
CA MET A 6 -1.35 -12.14 3.60
C MET A 6 -1.08 -10.64 3.78
N THR A 7 0.18 -10.21 3.63
CA THR A 7 0.54 -8.79 3.68
C THR A 7 0.26 -8.12 2.33
N TRP A 8 -0.41 -6.97 2.33
CA TRP A 8 -0.60 -6.13 1.15
C TRP A 8 0.31 -4.90 1.22
N PHE A 9 1.06 -4.63 0.16
CA PHE A 9 1.86 -3.42 0.02
C PHE A 9 1.11 -2.39 -0.81
N TRP A 10 0.85 -1.21 -0.27
CA TRP A 10 0.32 -0.08 -1.02
C TRP A 10 1.46 0.71 -1.64
N ILE A 11 1.38 0.92 -2.94
CA ILE A 11 2.44 1.52 -3.74
C ILE A 11 2.03 2.93 -4.13
N ASP A 12 2.97 3.88 -4.12
CA ASP A 12 2.70 5.22 -4.62
C ASP A 12 2.54 5.24 -6.13
N THR A 13 1.30 5.05 -6.59
CA THR A 13 0.92 5.16 -8.00
C THR A 13 0.37 6.54 -8.35
N TYR A 14 0.29 7.48 -7.40
CA TYR A 14 -0.36 8.78 -7.60
C TYR A 14 0.52 9.72 -8.43
N SER A 15 -0.08 10.56 -9.25
CA SER A 15 0.67 11.62 -9.94
C SER A 15 1.12 12.68 -8.94
N SER A 16 2.16 13.45 -9.29
CA SER A 16 2.58 14.59 -8.48
C SER A 16 1.48 15.62 -8.27
N GLU A 17 0.55 15.75 -9.22
CA GLU A 17 -0.62 16.62 -9.10
C GLU A 17 -1.57 16.13 -8.00
N GLN A 18 -1.90 14.84 -7.99
CA GLN A 18 -2.75 14.23 -6.95
C GLN A 18 -2.09 14.34 -5.57
N LEU A 19 -0.79 14.07 -5.47
CA LEU A 19 -0.06 14.20 -4.19
C LEU A 19 -0.04 15.66 -3.71
N ASN A 20 0.11 16.63 -4.61
CA ASN A 20 0.06 18.04 -4.25
C ASN A 20 -1.34 18.45 -3.76
N GLU A 21 -2.40 17.94 -4.39
CA GLU A 21 -3.78 18.15 -3.97
C GLU A 21 -4.02 17.61 -2.56
N PHE A 22 -3.64 16.35 -2.29
CA PHE A 22 -3.74 15.77 -0.94
C PHE A 22 -2.96 16.59 0.10
N GLN A 23 -1.75 17.03 -0.24
CA GLN A 23 -0.96 17.87 0.68
C GLN A 23 -1.57 19.24 0.91
N GLN A 24 -2.22 19.82 -0.10
CA GLN A 24 -2.90 21.11 0.04
C GLN A 24 -4.15 20.97 0.91
N GLU A 25 -4.99 19.98 0.63
CA GLU A 25 -6.18 19.69 1.41
C GLU A 25 -5.85 19.43 2.88
N ALA A 26 -4.78 18.67 3.16
CA ALA A 26 -4.33 18.36 4.51
C ALA A 26 -3.81 19.58 5.28
N LYS A 27 -3.30 20.59 4.57
CA LYS A 27 -2.83 21.86 5.17
C LYS A 27 -3.98 22.82 5.43
N GLU A 28 -4.96 22.86 4.53
CA GLU A 28 -6.04 23.84 4.52
C GLU A 28 -7.25 23.41 5.37
N ASN A 29 -7.40 22.11 5.64
CA ASN A 29 -8.52 21.54 6.37
C ASN A 29 -8.07 20.64 7.54
N ASP A 30 -9.01 19.99 8.23
CA ASP A 30 -8.68 18.99 9.24
C ASP A 30 -8.33 17.62 8.63
N TRP A 31 -7.77 16.72 9.42
CA TRP A 31 -7.29 15.41 8.96
C TRP A 31 -8.37 14.51 8.32
N SER A 32 -9.66 14.84 8.47
CA SER A 32 -10.75 14.09 7.85
C SER A 32 -11.04 14.52 6.41
N SER A 33 -10.45 15.64 5.96
CA SER A 33 -10.70 16.19 4.63
C SER A 33 -10.01 15.44 3.51
N THR A 34 -8.90 14.75 3.81
CA THR A 34 -8.07 14.08 2.80
C THR A 34 -7.34 12.91 3.42
N PHE A 35 -7.45 11.76 2.78
CA PHE A 35 -6.72 10.56 3.14
C PHE A 35 -6.64 9.64 1.93
N ILE A 36 -5.57 8.85 1.87
CA ILE A 36 -5.47 7.75 0.91
C ILE A 36 -6.38 6.64 1.43
N SER A 37 -7.53 6.49 0.79
CA SER A 37 -8.50 5.46 1.13
C SER A 37 -7.98 4.08 0.73
N GLU A 38 -8.16 3.10 1.61
CA GLU A 38 -7.71 1.72 1.41
C GLU A 38 -8.25 1.11 0.10
N LYS A 39 -9.44 1.55 -0.33
CA LYS A 39 -10.10 1.10 -1.56
C LYS A 39 -9.46 1.65 -2.85
N ASP A 40 -8.74 2.77 -2.74
CA ASP A 40 -8.19 3.52 -3.87
C ASP A 40 -6.68 3.29 -4.00
N ALA A 41 -6.04 2.74 -2.97
CA ALA A 41 -4.63 2.39 -2.97
C ALA A 41 -4.37 1.15 -3.86
N LEU A 42 -3.46 1.29 -4.83
CA LEU A 42 -3.03 0.18 -5.67
C LEU A 42 -1.81 -0.51 -5.06
N GLY A 43 -1.65 -1.79 -5.36
CA GLY A 43 -0.47 -2.54 -4.95
C GLY A 43 -0.64 -4.03 -5.10
N PHE A 44 0.16 -4.78 -4.36
CA PHE A 44 0.24 -6.23 -4.46
C PHE A 44 0.31 -6.88 -3.09
N SER A 45 -0.11 -8.14 -3.04
CA SER A 45 -0.11 -8.94 -1.81
C SER A 45 0.88 -10.08 -1.90
N ILE A 46 1.46 -10.45 -0.77
CA ILE A 46 2.20 -11.69 -0.62
C ILE A 46 1.41 -12.69 0.22
N ASN A 47 1.44 -13.95 -0.21
CA ASN A 47 0.81 -15.06 0.50
C ASN A 47 1.84 -15.94 1.23
N THR A 48 3.08 -15.46 1.32
CA THR A 48 4.20 -16.11 2.01
C THR A 48 4.83 -15.13 2.99
N PRO A 49 5.54 -15.59 4.03
CA PRO A 49 6.24 -14.70 4.95
C PRO A 49 7.25 -13.82 4.20
N TYR A 50 7.20 -12.51 4.43
CA TYR A 50 8.20 -11.58 3.92
C TYR A 50 9.53 -11.77 4.65
N ILE A 51 10.56 -12.21 3.92
CA ILE A 51 11.91 -12.37 4.48
C ILE A 51 12.87 -11.35 3.86
N SER A 52 12.74 -11.04 2.57
CA SER A 52 13.54 -10.04 1.86
C SER A 52 12.79 -9.35 0.72
N ILE A 53 13.27 -8.17 0.31
CA ILE A 53 12.74 -7.44 -0.86
C ILE A 53 12.84 -8.23 -2.16
N HIS A 54 13.83 -9.14 -2.27
CA HIS A 54 13.97 -10.04 -3.42
C HIS A 54 12.82 -11.05 -3.55
N ASP A 55 12.09 -11.32 -2.46
CA ASP A 55 10.92 -12.22 -2.50
C ASP A 55 9.70 -11.54 -3.15
N LEU A 56 9.77 -10.23 -3.40
CA LEU A 56 8.67 -9.43 -3.92
C LEU A 56 8.79 -9.10 -5.41
N ASP A 57 9.96 -9.34 -6.04
CA ASP A 57 10.21 -8.94 -7.42
C ASP A 57 9.15 -9.54 -8.38
N GLY A 58 8.82 -10.82 -8.21
CA GLY A 58 7.80 -11.50 -9.03
C GLY A 58 6.38 -10.96 -8.81
N GLU A 59 6.04 -10.61 -7.57
CA GLU A 59 4.72 -10.05 -7.22
C GLU A 59 4.56 -8.62 -7.75
N TYR A 60 5.66 -7.86 -7.75
CA TYR A 60 5.71 -6.54 -8.35
C TYR A 60 5.62 -6.58 -9.88
N GLU A 61 6.33 -7.50 -10.54
CA GLU A 61 6.21 -7.72 -11.99
C GLU A 61 4.76 -8.10 -12.36
N GLN A 62 4.15 -9.02 -11.62
CA GLN A 62 2.75 -9.40 -11.82
C GLN A 62 1.79 -8.23 -11.63
N PHE A 63 2.04 -7.36 -10.64
CA PHE A 63 1.28 -6.14 -10.45
C PHE A 63 1.35 -5.21 -11.66
N LEU A 64 2.55 -4.97 -12.21
CA LEU A 64 2.73 -4.17 -13.41
C LEU A 64 1.98 -4.77 -14.61
N ASP A 65 2.03 -6.08 -14.78
CA ASP A 65 1.29 -6.79 -15.85
C ASP A 65 -0.22 -6.59 -15.71
N LEU A 66 -0.76 -6.70 -14.50
CA LEU A 66 -2.19 -6.47 -14.24
C LEU A 66 -2.60 -5.03 -14.55
N LEU A 67 -1.77 -4.04 -14.18
CA LEU A 67 -2.02 -2.64 -14.55
C LEU A 67 -2.00 -2.45 -16.07
N GLN A 68 -1.03 -3.04 -16.76
CA GLN A 68 -0.90 -2.97 -18.21
C GLN A 68 -2.09 -3.61 -18.95
N MET A 69 -2.62 -4.72 -18.43
CA MET A 69 -3.76 -5.42 -19.01
C MET A 69 -5.10 -4.74 -18.70
N SER A 70 -5.14 -3.81 -17.75
CA SER A 70 -6.38 -3.19 -17.32
C SER A 70 -6.95 -2.22 -18.36
N ILE A 71 -8.27 -2.21 -18.51
CA ILE A 71 -8.97 -1.22 -19.35
C ILE A 71 -9.15 0.14 -18.66
N SER A 72 -8.84 0.24 -17.36
CA SER A 72 -8.99 1.48 -16.59
C SER A 72 -7.92 2.49 -17.00
N PRO A 73 -8.29 3.74 -17.37
CA PRO A 73 -7.33 4.80 -17.62
C PRO A 73 -6.40 5.05 -16.43
N ASP A 74 -6.92 4.97 -15.20
CA ASP A 74 -6.14 5.20 -13.98
C ASP A 74 -5.07 4.12 -13.80
N HIS A 75 -5.39 2.87 -14.08
CA HIS A 75 -4.42 1.78 -14.04
C HIS A 75 -3.36 1.91 -15.14
N GLN A 76 -3.74 2.35 -16.34
CA GLN A 76 -2.78 2.62 -17.42
C GLN A 76 -1.84 3.78 -17.08
N ASN A 77 -2.35 4.81 -16.40
CA ASN A 77 -1.53 5.91 -15.90
C ASN A 77 -0.55 5.42 -14.82
N ALA A 78 -1.03 4.61 -13.87
CA ALA A 78 -0.19 3.96 -12.87
C ALA A 78 0.90 3.10 -13.52
N PHE A 79 0.57 2.25 -14.50
CA PHE A 79 1.55 1.45 -15.23
C PHE A 79 2.61 2.33 -15.89
N ASN A 80 2.21 3.40 -16.57
CA ASN A 80 3.15 4.30 -17.24
C ASN A 80 4.09 5.03 -16.27
N LYS A 81 3.63 5.35 -15.05
CA LYS A 81 4.49 5.88 -13.97
C LYS A 81 5.51 4.83 -13.50
N MET A 82 5.08 3.58 -13.35
CA MET A 82 5.82 2.56 -12.60
C MET A 82 6.69 1.63 -13.46
N LYS A 83 6.39 1.44 -14.76
CA LYS A 83 7.01 0.41 -15.62
C LYS A 83 8.54 0.43 -15.72
N ASP A 84 9.15 1.59 -15.51
CA ASP A 84 10.60 1.78 -15.60
C ASP A 84 11.26 1.89 -14.21
N ILE A 85 10.47 1.77 -13.13
CA ILE A 85 10.91 1.84 -11.74
C ILE A 85 11.11 0.42 -11.21
N LYS A 86 12.30 0.14 -10.72
CA LYS A 86 12.60 -1.11 -10.03
C LYS A 86 12.00 -1.12 -8.64
N LEU A 87 11.63 -2.30 -8.15
CA LEU A 87 11.05 -2.47 -6.82
C LEU A 87 11.86 -1.80 -5.69
N GLU A 88 13.19 -1.87 -5.76
CA GLU A 88 14.10 -1.25 -4.77
C GLU A 88 13.94 0.27 -4.65
N ASP A 89 13.46 0.92 -5.72
CA ASP A 89 13.23 2.36 -5.81
C ASP A 89 11.74 2.74 -5.66
N VAL A 90 10.86 1.75 -5.45
CA VAL A 90 9.42 1.99 -5.31
C VAL A 90 9.10 2.55 -3.92
N GLU A 91 8.37 3.66 -3.90
CA GLU A 91 7.83 4.22 -2.67
C GLU A 91 6.61 3.43 -2.20
N ILE A 92 6.70 2.85 -1.00
CA ILE A 92 5.60 2.15 -0.33
C ILE A 92 4.86 3.16 0.56
N LEU A 93 3.56 3.34 0.30
CA LEU A 93 2.69 4.22 1.07
C LEU A 93 2.28 3.62 2.43
N GLY A 94 2.13 2.30 2.47
CA GLY A 94 1.67 1.59 3.65
C GLY A 94 1.65 0.08 3.42
N VAL A 95 1.40 -0.65 4.51
CA VAL A 95 1.23 -2.10 4.49
C VAL A 95 -0.04 -2.48 5.23
N VAL A 96 -0.82 -3.39 4.66
CA VAL A 96 -1.93 -4.05 5.36
C VAL A 96 -1.42 -5.39 5.87
N VAL A 97 -1.58 -5.61 7.16
CA VAL A 97 -1.13 -6.84 7.84
C VAL A 97 -2.29 -7.42 8.64
N TYR A 98 -2.38 -8.74 8.68
CA TYR A 98 -3.36 -9.46 9.49
C TYR A 98 -2.66 -10.14 10.66
N GLY A 99 -3.29 -10.12 11.83
CA GLY A 99 -2.74 -10.74 13.02
C GLY A 99 -3.71 -10.66 14.19
N THR A 100 -3.33 -11.32 15.27
CA THR A 100 -3.99 -11.18 16.57
C THR A 100 -3.77 -9.79 17.14
N LYS A 101 -4.60 -9.42 18.12
CA LYS A 101 -4.47 -8.13 18.83
C LYS A 101 -3.06 -7.91 19.39
N ASP A 102 -2.44 -8.95 19.95
CA ASP A 102 -1.13 -8.83 20.59
C ASP A 102 -0.03 -8.66 19.55
N GLU A 103 -0.06 -9.41 18.44
CA GLU A 103 0.87 -9.24 17.31
C GLU A 103 0.77 -7.85 16.68
N LEU A 104 -0.45 -7.35 16.44
CA LEU A 104 -0.65 -6.02 15.88
C LEU A 104 -0.16 -4.93 16.84
N LYS A 105 -0.34 -5.12 18.16
CA LYS A 105 0.15 -4.17 19.17
C LYS A 105 1.67 -4.01 19.12
N GLU A 106 2.42 -5.08 18.92
CA GLU A 106 3.89 -5.01 18.78
C GLU A 106 4.31 -4.17 17.57
N ILE A 107 3.57 -4.24 16.45
CA ILE A 107 3.83 -3.44 15.25
C ILE A 107 3.54 -1.96 15.54
N LEU A 108 2.43 -1.66 16.22
CA LEU A 108 2.01 -0.29 16.58
C LEU A 108 3.02 0.43 17.48
N GLU A 109 3.77 -0.32 18.30
CA GLU A 109 4.79 0.25 19.20
C GLU A 109 6.08 0.66 18.45
N ASN A 110 6.21 0.33 17.16
CA ASN A 110 7.39 0.70 16.38
C ASN A 110 7.35 2.18 15.93
N PRO A 111 8.37 3.01 16.27
CA PRO A 111 8.38 4.45 15.97
C PRO A 111 8.45 4.80 14.47
N ILE A 112 8.72 3.82 13.61
CA ILE A 112 8.67 4.01 12.16
C ILE A 112 7.23 4.21 11.66
N ILE A 113 6.25 3.63 12.35
CA ILE A 113 4.84 3.73 12.00
C ILE A 113 4.33 5.14 12.34
N LYS A 114 3.81 5.84 11.32
CA LYS A 114 3.35 7.24 11.45
C LYS A 114 1.85 7.36 11.64
N ALA A 115 1.09 6.43 11.10
CA ALA A 115 -0.35 6.36 11.19
C ALA A 115 -0.80 4.91 11.00
N THR A 116 -1.93 4.55 11.61
CA THR A 116 -2.55 3.22 11.48
C THR A 116 -4.05 3.30 11.41
N SER A 117 -4.63 2.50 10.52
CA SER A 117 -6.05 2.13 10.49
C SER A 117 -6.19 0.73 11.09
N LEU A 118 -7.26 0.46 11.84
CA LEU A 118 -7.54 -0.85 12.43
C LEU A 118 -8.92 -1.32 12.00
N GLY A 119 -8.95 -2.40 11.21
CA GLY A 119 -10.15 -3.15 10.87
C GLY A 119 -10.35 -4.35 11.79
N GLY A 120 -11.60 -4.72 12.04
CA GLY A 120 -11.96 -5.92 12.81
C GLY A 120 -12.80 -6.86 11.98
N VAL A 121 -12.41 -8.13 11.92
CA VAL A 121 -13.29 -9.20 11.42
C VAL A 121 -14.05 -9.74 12.63
N ILE A 122 -15.36 -9.52 12.65
CA ILE A 122 -16.26 -10.21 13.56
C ILE A 122 -16.74 -11.49 12.88
N GLU A 123 -16.84 -12.59 13.62
CA GLU A 123 -17.48 -13.80 13.11
C GLU A 123 -18.91 -13.46 12.69
N ASN A 124 -19.18 -13.53 11.39
CA ASN A 124 -20.53 -13.48 10.86
C ASN A 124 -21.06 -14.92 10.82
N TYR A 125 -21.68 -15.34 11.93
CA TYR A 125 -22.54 -16.53 11.98
C TYR A 125 -23.99 -16.16 11.71
#